data_AF-E2C0K8-F1
#
_entry.id   AF-E2C0K8-F1
#
_cell.length_a   1.000
_cell.length_b   1.000
_cell.length_c   1.000
_cell.angle_alpha   90.00
_cell.angle_beta   90.00
_cell.angle_gamma   90.00
#
_symmetry.space_group_name_H-M   'P 1'
#
loop_
_entity.id
_entity.type
_entity.pdbx_description
1 polymer ?
#
loop_
_entity_poly.entity_id
_entity_poly.type
_entity_poly.pdbx_seq_one_letter_code
_entity_poly.pdbx_strand_id
1 'polypeptide(L)'
;MTQGDADGRTALHIACCGGNIGIVRYLLTVGANVHAKDRFDRTPLIDAIENDHHEIISMLRTCGAHLHWEPRLIGEKMCAATVMGDIKRLQSYRLAGADISQANFSGQTALHFASLHRRTETIKYLLEYGADPRCADMLGQIPADLAKISPTRPKRMSEQSKEQSKTELLTLLDL
;
A
#
# COMPACT_ATOMS: atom_id res chain seq x y z
N MET A 1 -14.31 -18.65 25.89
CA MET A 1 -14.94 -19.52 24.88
C MET A 1 -14.41 -19.08 23.51
N THR A 2 -13.47 -19.81 22.91
CA THR A 2 -13.01 -19.52 21.54
C THR A 2 -13.28 -20.75 20.68
N GLN A 3 -14.56 -20.99 20.40
CA GLN A 3 -14.95 -22.00 19.41
C GLN A 3 -14.80 -21.34 18.03
N GLY A 4 -13.84 -21.82 17.23
CA GLY A 4 -13.66 -21.40 15.84
C GLY A 4 -14.53 -22.20 14.89
N ASP A 5 -14.66 -21.74 13.65
CA ASP A 5 -15.22 -22.53 12.54
C ASP A 5 -14.25 -23.65 12.10
N ALA A 6 -14.57 -24.33 10.99
CA ALA A 6 -13.74 -25.41 10.45
C ALA A 6 -12.32 -24.95 10.04
N ASP A 7 -12.11 -23.65 9.81
CA ASP A 7 -10.81 -23.06 9.51
C ASP A 7 -10.13 -22.47 10.76
N GLY A 8 -10.71 -22.67 11.95
CA GLY A 8 -10.22 -22.08 13.20
C GLY A 8 -10.53 -20.59 13.34
N ARG A 9 -11.35 -20.01 12.45
CA ARG A 9 -11.71 -18.59 12.53
C ARG A 9 -12.70 -18.36 13.66
N THR A 10 -12.39 -17.40 14.53
CA THR A 10 -13.30 -16.96 15.60
C THR A 10 -14.34 -15.97 15.07
N ALA A 11 -15.39 -15.70 15.87
CA ALA A 11 -16.36 -14.64 15.54
C ALA A 11 -15.69 -13.28 15.28
N LEU A 12 -14.56 -12.99 15.96
CA LEU A 12 -13.82 -11.74 15.76
C LEU A 12 -13.16 -11.69 14.37
N HIS A 13 -12.63 -12.80 13.86
CA HIS A 13 -12.13 -12.87 12.47
C HIS A 13 -13.22 -12.52 11.46
N ILE A 14 -14.39 -13.15 11.59
CA ILE A 14 -15.52 -12.94 10.67
C ILE A 14 -16.00 -11.48 10.73
N ALA A 15 -16.14 -10.91 11.93
CA ALA A 15 -16.56 -9.54 12.12
C ALA A 15 -15.54 -8.52 11.56
N CYS A 16 -14.25 -8.76 11.77
CA CYS A 16 -13.17 -7.93 11.23
C CYS A 16 -13.08 -8.02 9.71
N CYS A 17 -13.24 -9.21 9.13
CA CYS A 17 -13.30 -9.41 7.68
C CYS A 17 -14.49 -8.66 7.05
N GLY A 18 -15.67 -8.75 7.69
CA GLY A 18 -16.90 -8.13 7.20
C GLY A 18 -17.04 -6.64 7.47
N GLY A 19 -16.13 -6.01 8.22
CA GLY A 19 -16.22 -4.57 8.52
C GLY A 19 -17.27 -4.20 9.57
N ASN A 20 -17.78 -5.17 10.34
CA ASN A 20 -18.89 -4.96 11.26
C ASN A 20 -18.44 -4.33 12.58
N ILE A 21 -18.22 -3.01 12.60
CA ILE A 21 -17.70 -2.25 13.76
C ILE A 21 -18.48 -2.55 15.05
N GLY A 22 -19.81 -2.61 15.00
CA GLY A 22 -20.65 -2.89 16.18
C GLY A 22 -20.38 -4.27 16.78
N ILE A 23 -20.22 -5.29 15.93
CA ILE A 23 -19.91 -6.66 16.36
C ILE A 23 -18.47 -6.74 16.88
N VAL A 24 -17.51 -6.13 16.18
CA VAL A 24 -16.11 -6.06 16.64
C VAL A 24 -16.05 -5.45 18.04
N ARG A 25 -16.69 -4.28 18.24
CA ARG A 25 -16.72 -3.60 19.53
C ARG A 25 -17.30 -4.49 20.62
N TYR A 26 -18.45 -5.11 20.37
CA TYR A 26 -19.08 -6.03 21.32
C TYR A 26 -18.16 -7.20 21.67
N LEU A 27 -17.58 -7.86 20.67
CA LEU A 27 -16.67 -8.99 20.87
C LEU A 27 -15.44 -8.62 21.71
N LEU A 28 -14.86 -7.44 21.47
CA LEU A 28 -13.75 -6.94 22.28
C LEU A 28 -14.17 -6.66 23.73
N THR A 29 -15.36 -6.10 23.96
CA THR A 29 -15.85 -5.85 25.34
C THR A 29 -16.07 -7.12 26.15
N VAL A 30 -16.42 -8.24 25.49
CA VAL A 30 -16.58 -9.55 26.16
C VAL A 30 -15.27 -10.36 26.21
N GLY A 31 -14.13 -9.75 25.88
CA GLY A 31 -12.81 -10.36 26.03
C GLY A 31 -12.42 -11.32 24.90
N ALA A 32 -12.90 -11.09 23.67
CA ALA A 32 -12.44 -11.87 22.51
C ALA A 32 -10.91 -11.75 22.32
N ASN A 33 -10.25 -12.88 22.06
CA ASN A 33 -8.80 -12.91 21.85
C ASN A 33 -8.42 -12.27 20.50
N VAL A 34 -7.79 -11.09 20.56
CA VAL A 34 -7.30 -10.35 19.38
C VAL A 34 -6.09 -11.01 18.70
N HIS A 35 -5.44 -11.97 19.35
CA HIS A 35 -4.30 -12.74 18.83
C HIS A 35 -4.67 -14.16 18.40
N ALA A 36 -5.97 -14.51 18.40
CA ALA A 36 -6.40 -15.80 17.89
C ALA A 36 -5.92 -15.95 16.45
N LYS A 37 -5.38 -17.13 16.12
CA LYS A 37 -4.90 -17.46 14.78
C LYS A 37 -5.83 -18.50 14.15
N ASP A 38 -6.21 -18.27 12.90
CA ASP A 38 -6.85 -19.29 12.07
C ASP A 38 -5.81 -20.33 11.58
N ARG A 39 -6.25 -21.35 10.85
CA ARG A 39 -5.38 -22.41 10.29
C ARG A 39 -4.32 -21.91 9.30
N PHE A 40 -4.41 -20.65 8.87
CA PHE A 40 -3.49 -19.99 7.95
C PHE A 40 -2.62 -18.95 8.67
N ASP A 41 -2.54 -19.05 10.00
CA ASP A 41 -1.83 -18.10 10.87
C ASP A 41 -2.37 -16.65 10.80
N ARG A 42 -3.56 -16.42 10.25
CA ARG A 42 -4.13 -15.06 10.20
C ARG A 42 -4.79 -14.73 11.54
N THR A 43 -4.60 -13.48 11.96
CA THR A 43 -5.31 -12.90 13.11
C THR A 43 -6.46 -12.01 12.66
N PRO A 44 -7.39 -11.62 13.55
CA PRO A 44 -8.44 -10.67 13.20
C PRO A 44 -7.91 -9.32 12.68
N LEU A 45 -6.72 -8.90 13.13
CA LEU A 45 -6.05 -7.72 12.62
C LEU A 45 -5.66 -7.89 11.15
N ILE A 46 -5.17 -9.08 10.75
CA ILE A 46 -4.87 -9.36 9.34
C ILE A 46 -6.14 -9.28 8.49
N ASP A 47 -7.26 -9.83 8.96
CA ASP A 47 -8.54 -9.75 8.24
C ASP A 47 -9.01 -8.30 8.04
N ALA A 48 -8.85 -7.45 9.05
CA ALA A 48 -9.19 -6.03 8.96
C ALA A 48 -8.27 -5.26 7.99
N ILE A 49 -6.97 -5.61 7.94
CA ILE A 49 -5.98 -5.01 7.03
C ILE A 49 -6.26 -5.40 5.58
N GLU A 50 -6.48 -6.69 5.31
CA GLU A 50 -6.69 -7.19 3.95
C GLU A 50 -8.00 -6.69 3.32
N ASN A 51 -8.91 -6.13 4.13
CA ASN A 51 -10.17 -5.51 3.70
C ASN A 51 -10.22 -3.98 3.95
N ASP A 52 -9.13 -3.38 4.39
CA ASP A 52 -8.98 -1.93 4.59
C ASP A 52 -10.02 -1.28 5.53
N HIS A 53 -10.38 -1.99 6.61
CA HIS A 53 -11.29 -1.52 7.65
C HIS A 53 -10.55 -0.70 8.71
N HIS A 54 -10.12 0.51 8.35
CA HIS A 54 -9.24 1.38 9.15
C HIS A 54 -9.69 1.65 10.60
N GLU A 55 -10.98 1.84 10.84
CA GLU A 55 -11.51 2.03 12.21
C GLU A 55 -11.34 0.75 13.05
N ILE A 56 -11.61 -0.41 12.46
CA ILE A 56 -11.43 -1.71 13.12
C ILE A 56 -9.95 -1.97 13.40
N ILE A 57 -9.06 -1.66 12.46
CA ILE A 57 -7.61 -1.76 12.66
C ILE A 57 -7.18 -0.95 13.89
N SER A 58 -7.62 0.30 13.97
CA SER A 58 -7.31 1.20 15.09
C SER A 58 -7.87 0.69 16.43
N MET A 59 -9.09 0.14 16.41
CA MET A 59 -9.72 -0.46 17.59
C MET A 59 -8.94 -1.68 18.09
N LEU A 60 -8.58 -2.60 17.19
CA LEU A 60 -7.79 -3.79 17.52
C LEU A 60 -6.41 -3.43 18.07
N ARG A 61 -5.73 -2.43 17.49
CA ARG A 61 -4.44 -1.92 18.00
C ARG A 61 -4.56 -1.36 19.42
N THR A 62 -5.65 -0.66 19.71
CA THR A 62 -5.93 -0.14 21.07
C THR A 62 -6.14 -1.29 22.07
N CYS A 63 -6.64 -2.44 21.61
CA CYS A 63 -6.75 -3.67 22.38
C CYS A 63 -5.47 -4.54 22.37
N GLY A 64 -4.34 -4.02 21.89
CA GLY A 64 -3.04 -4.70 21.92
C GLY A 64 -2.73 -5.61 20.73
N ALA A 65 -3.62 -5.71 19.74
CA ALA A 65 -3.31 -6.44 18.51
C ALA A 65 -2.07 -5.86 17.83
N HIS A 66 -1.27 -6.69 17.17
CA HIS A 66 -0.09 -6.26 16.43
C HIS A 66 0.18 -7.20 15.26
N LEU A 67 0.89 -6.68 14.25
CA LEU A 67 1.38 -7.49 13.13
C LEU A 67 2.41 -8.49 13.65
N HIS A 68 2.22 -9.77 13.31
CA HIS A 68 3.16 -10.85 13.63
C HIS A 68 4.04 -11.25 12.45
N TRP A 69 3.92 -10.54 11.32
CA TRP A 69 4.72 -10.79 10.13
C TRP A 69 6.12 -10.21 10.29
N GLU A 70 7.09 -10.88 9.67
CA GLU A 70 8.46 -10.39 9.57
C GLU A 70 8.51 -9.03 8.85
N PRO A 71 9.36 -8.07 9.28
CA PRO A 71 9.45 -6.75 8.68
C PRO A 71 9.62 -6.73 7.16
N ARG A 72 10.43 -7.66 6.62
CA ARG A 72 10.66 -7.78 5.16
C ARG A 72 9.41 -8.22 4.40
N LEU A 73 8.55 -9.06 5.00
CA LEU A 73 7.29 -9.47 4.40
C LEU A 73 6.29 -8.31 4.38
N ILE A 74 6.28 -7.48 5.43
CA ILE A 74 5.46 -6.26 5.45
C ILE A 74 5.96 -5.29 4.35
N GLY A 75 7.28 -5.11 4.22
CA GLY A 75 7.89 -4.32 3.14
C GLY A 75 7.48 -4.81 1.74
N GLU A 76 7.54 -6.12 1.49
CA GLU A 76 7.09 -6.72 0.23
C GLU A 76 5.61 -6.42 -0.06
N LYS A 77 4.74 -6.59 0.93
CA LYS A 77 3.30 -6.30 0.80
C LYS A 77 3.01 -4.82 0.52
N MET A 78 3.73 -3.91 1.19
CA MET A 78 3.61 -2.47 0.93
C MET A 78 4.12 -2.08 -0.47
N CYS A 79 5.21 -2.70 -0.94
CA CYS A 79 5.69 -2.51 -2.30
C CYS A 79 4.65 -2.95 -3.33
N ALA A 80 4.04 -4.14 -3.14
CA ALA A 80 2.98 -4.64 -4.01
C ALA A 80 1.75 -3.70 -4.06
N ALA A 81 1.27 -3.21 -2.90
CA ALA A 81 0.18 -2.23 -2.84
C ALA A 81 0.52 -0.93 -3.60
N THR A 82 1.79 -0.53 -3.54
CA THR A 82 2.27 0.70 -4.18
C THR A 82 2.30 0.64 -5.70
N VAL A 83 2.50 -0.55 -6.29
CA VAL A 83 2.43 -0.74 -7.76
C VAL A 83 1.11 -0.19 -8.32
N MET A 84 0.01 -0.43 -7.62
CA MET A 84 -1.34 0.03 -7.99
C MET A 84 -1.67 1.43 -7.46
N GLY A 85 -0.80 2.02 -6.63
CA GLY A 85 -1.05 3.29 -5.96
C GLY A 85 -2.10 3.16 -4.84
N ASP A 86 -2.22 1.99 -4.21
CA ASP A 86 -3.21 1.71 -3.18
C ASP A 86 -2.83 2.35 -1.83
N ILE A 87 -3.07 3.65 -1.74
CA ILE A 87 -2.83 4.44 -0.52
C ILE A 87 -3.70 3.93 0.63
N LYS A 88 -4.90 3.41 0.34
CA LYS A 88 -5.81 2.89 1.36
C LYS A 88 -5.20 1.67 2.07
N ARG A 89 -4.56 0.77 1.31
CA ARG A 89 -3.81 -0.35 1.86
C ARG A 89 -2.58 0.06 2.65
N LEU A 90 -1.83 1.05 2.17
CA LEU A 90 -0.69 1.60 2.92
C LEU A 90 -1.13 2.23 4.26
N GLN A 91 -2.28 2.91 4.28
CA GLN A 91 -2.90 3.39 5.51
C GLN A 91 -3.25 2.24 6.45
N SER A 92 -3.79 1.13 5.95
CA SER A 92 -4.08 -0.06 6.75
C SER A 92 -2.82 -0.60 7.44
N TYR A 93 -1.70 -0.72 6.72
CA TYR A 93 -0.43 -1.15 7.32
C TYR A 93 0.09 -0.17 8.37
N ARG A 94 0.10 1.13 8.07
CA ARG A 94 0.53 2.17 9.02
C ARG A 94 -0.32 2.18 10.28
N LEU A 95 -1.65 2.14 10.15
CA LEU A 95 -2.57 2.06 11.30
C LEU A 95 -2.33 0.79 12.11
N ALA A 96 -1.98 -0.32 11.44
CA ALA A 96 -1.60 -1.57 12.10
C ALA A 96 -0.19 -1.53 12.74
N GLY A 97 0.50 -0.38 12.72
CA GLY A 97 1.80 -0.17 13.34
C GLY A 97 3.00 -0.60 12.49
N ALA A 98 2.82 -0.82 11.18
CA ALA A 98 3.93 -1.02 10.28
C ALA A 98 4.73 0.28 10.11
N ASP A 99 6.05 0.14 9.98
CA ASP A 99 6.92 1.24 9.59
C ASP A 99 6.92 1.38 8.07
N ILE A 100 6.52 2.55 7.57
CA ILE A 100 6.35 2.83 6.13
C ILE A 100 7.66 2.71 5.34
N SER A 101 8.80 2.74 6.03
CA SER A 101 10.13 2.58 5.44
C SER A 101 10.61 1.12 5.37
N GLN A 102 9.83 0.14 5.83
CA GLN A 102 10.21 -1.28 5.74
C GLN A 102 10.50 -1.67 4.29
N ALA A 103 11.72 -2.15 4.09
CA ALA A 103 12.19 -2.64 2.80
C ALA A 103 11.78 -4.09 2.58
N ASN A 104 11.55 -4.45 1.32
CA ASN A 104 11.36 -5.82 0.90
C ASN A 104 12.70 -6.60 0.85
N PHE A 105 12.68 -7.80 0.30
CA PHE A 105 13.86 -8.67 0.20
C PHE A 105 14.99 -8.12 -0.68
N SER A 106 14.70 -7.15 -1.56
CA SER A 106 15.68 -6.49 -2.43
C SER A 106 16.20 -5.17 -1.86
N GLY A 107 15.84 -4.83 -0.61
CA GLY A 107 16.16 -3.53 -0.01
C GLY A 107 15.29 -2.38 -0.54
N GLN A 108 14.26 -2.67 -1.34
CA GLN A 108 13.39 -1.67 -1.92
C GLN A 108 12.23 -1.36 -0.98
N THR A 109 11.95 -0.07 -0.80
CA THR A 109 10.81 0.43 0.00
C THR A 109 9.63 0.75 -0.90
N ALA A 110 8.45 0.99 -0.31
CA ALA A 110 7.29 1.49 -1.05
C ALA A 110 7.62 2.74 -1.89
N LEU A 111 8.52 3.62 -1.41
CA LEU A 111 8.89 4.84 -2.13
C LEU A 111 9.66 4.55 -3.44
N HIS A 112 10.44 3.47 -3.49
CA HIS A 112 11.10 3.01 -4.71
C HIS A 112 10.06 2.67 -5.79
N PHE A 113 9.06 1.85 -5.42
CA PHE A 113 7.98 1.45 -6.32
C PHE A 113 7.09 2.63 -6.71
N ALA A 114 6.77 3.53 -5.77
CA ALA A 114 5.97 4.71 -6.06
C ALA A 114 6.65 5.59 -7.12
N SER A 115 7.97 5.72 -7.04
CA SER A 115 8.79 6.48 -8.00
C SER A 115 8.88 5.79 -9.35
N LEU A 116 9.15 4.48 -9.38
CA LEU A 116 9.20 3.66 -10.60
C LEU A 116 7.88 3.75 -11.40
N HIS A 117 6.75 3.70 -10.70
CA HIS A 117 5.41 3.73 -11.29
C HIS A 117 4.80 5.13 -11.37
N ARG A 118 5.56 6.19 -11.05
CA ARG A 118 5.13 7.60 -11.13
C ARG A 118 3.82 7.87 -10.36
N ARG A 119 3.67 7.23 -9.19
CA ARG A 119 2.49 7.35 -8.32
C ARG A 119 2.61 8.61 -7.45
N THR A 120 2.38 9.78 -8.03
CA THR A 120 2.59 11.07 -7.35
C THR A 120 1.87 11.20 -6.01
N GLU A 121 0.60 10.79 -5.92
CA GLU A 121 -0.14 10.86 -4.65
C GLU A 121 0.40 9.87 -3.61
N THR A 122 0.85 8.68 -4.03
CA THR A 122 1.51 7.73 -3.14
C THR A 122 2.87 8.25 -2.68
N ILE A 123 3.65 8.90 -3.54
CA ILE A 123 4.92 9.54 -3.15
C ILE A 123 4.66 10.59 -2.07
N LYS A 124 3.68 11.49 -2.28
CA LYS A 124 3.31 12.52 -1.29
C LYS A 124 2.93 11.89 0.04
N TYR A 125 2.05 10.89 0.02
CA TYR A 125 1.65 10.16 1.22
C TYR A 125 2.84 9.54 1.95
N LEU A 126 3.72 8.83 1.23
CA LEU A 126 4.88 8.17 1.84
C LEU A 126 5.82 9.19 2.49
N LEU A 127 6.09 10.33 1.82
CA LEU A 127 6.93 11.39 2.36
C LEU A 127 6.29 12.11 3.56
N GLU A 128 4.98 12.34 3.52
CA GLU A 128 4.22 12.93 4.63
C GLU A 128 4.37 12.12 5.92
N TYR A 129 4.42 10.78 5.80
CA TYR A 129 4.59 9.87 6.93
C TYR A 129 6.04 9.41 7.15
N GLY A 130 7.02 10.16 6.63
CA GLY A 130 8.42 10.01 7.01
C GLY A 130 9.22 8.95 6.25
N ALA A 131 8.76 8.47 5.09
CA ALA A 131 9.59 7.63 4.24
C ALA A 131 10.85 8.38 3.78
N ASP A 132 12.02 7.78 3.96
CA ASP A 132 13.30 8.39 3.56
C ASP A 132 13.47 8.36 2.03
N PRO A 133 13.52 9.52 1.34
CA PRO A 133 13.74 9.58 -0.11
C PRO A 133 15.17 9.29 -0.55
N ARG A 134 16.10 9.11 0.38
CA ARG A 134 17.53 8.82 0.16
C ARG A 134 17.91 7.38 0.55
N CYS A 135 16.97 6.56 1.02
CA CYS A 135 17.26 5.14 1.24
C CYS A 135 17.66 4.48 -0.08
N ALA A 136 18.75 3.72 -0.05
CA ALA A 136 19.27 3.01 -1.21
C ALA A 136 18.88 1.53 -1.11
N ASP A 137 18.46 0.94 -2.23
CA ASP A 137 18.25 -0.50 -2.32
C ASP A 137 19.57 -1.29 -2.43
N MET A 138 19.50 -2.61 -2.61
CA MET A 138 20.69 -3.46 -2.72
C MET A 138 21.57 -3.16 -3.96
N LEU A 139 21.05 -2.45 -4.95
CA LEU A 139 21.79 -2.00 -6.13
C LEU A 139 22.36 -0.59 -5.95
N GLY A 140 22.17 0.02 -4.77
CA GLY A 140 22.57 1.40 -4.50
C GLY A 140 21.65 2.44 -5.14
N GLN A 141 20.49 2.04 -5.66
CA GLN A 141 19.55 2.95 -6.31
C GLN A 141 18.66 3.59 -5.25
N ILE A 142 18.51 4.92 -5.31
CA ILE A 142 17.50 5.62 -4.51
C ILE A 142 16.18 5.73 -5.28
N PRO A 143 15.04 6.00 -4.61
CA PRO A 143 13.74 6.09 -5.29
C PRO A 143 13.73 7.02 -6.52
N ALA A 144 14.43 8.16 -6.44
CA ALA A 144 14.49 9.13 -7.53
C ALA A 144 15.21 8.61 -8.79
N ASP A 145 16.10 7.63 -8.66
CA ASP A 145 16.79 7.05 -9.81
C ASP A 145 15.86 6.14 -10.61
N LEU A 146 14.97 5.40 -9.94
CA LEU A 146 13.98 4.54 -10.59
C LEU A 146 12.95 5.32 -11.42
N ALA A 147 12.64 6.56 -11.03
CA ALA A 147 11.75 7.43 -11.80
C ALA A 147 12.32 7.79 -13.20
N LYS A 148 13.64 7.73 -13.37
CA LYS A 148 14.34 8.01 -14.64
C LYS A 148 14.35 6.80 -15.57
N ILE A 149 14.36 5.58 -15.01
CA ILE A 149 14.42 4.31 -15.75
C ILE A 149 13.05 3.94 -16.33
N SER A 150 11.96 4.33 -15.65
CA SER A 150 10.58 4.14 -16.10
C SER A 150 10.41 4.63 -17.55
N PRO A 151 10.08 3.74 -18.52
CA PRO A 151 10.02 4.09 -19.93
C PRO A 151 9.09 5.28 -20.06
N THR A 152 9.66 6.42 -20.45
CA THR A 152 8.87 7.60 -20.75
C THR A 152 7.86 7.16 -21.80
N ARG A 153 6.56 7.32 -21.51
CA ARG A 153 5.56 7.34 -22.58
C ARG A 153 6.13 8.28 -23.64
N PRO A 154 6.34 7.83 -24.89
CA PRO A 154 6.89 8.70 -25.91
C PRO A 154 6.07 9.99 -25.86
N LYS A 155 6.76 11.14 -25.76
CA LYS A 155 6.10 12.45 -25.81
C LYS A 155 5.09 12.36 -26.94
N ARG A 156 3.81 12.60 -26.65
CA ARG A 156 2.76 12.62 -27.67
C ARG A 156 3.32 13.37 -28.87
N MET A 157 3.40 12.69 -30.02
CA MET A 157 3.57 13.32 -31.32
C MET A 157 2.42 14.32 -31.50
N SER A 158 2.56 15.55 -31.02
CA SER A 158 1.52 16.56 -31.21
C SER A 158 2.02 18.00 -31.28
N GLU A 159 3.33 18.22 -31.33
CA GLU A 159 3.89 19.56 -31.60
C GLU A 159 4.61 19.61 -32.96
N GLN A 160 5.34 18.58 -33.36
CA GLN A 160 5.96 18.54 -34.71
C GLN A 160 4.93 18.44 -35.86
N SER A 161 3.82 17.73 -35.66
CA SER A 161 2.76 17.62 -36.69
C SER A 161 1.93 18.91 -36.85
N LYS A 162 1.85 19.76 -35.81
CA LYS A 162 1.19 21.06 -35.91
C LYS A 162 2.08 22.10 -36.58
N GLU A 163 3.38 22.05 -36.34
CA GLU A 163 4.34 22.96 -36.98
C GLU A 163 4.50 22.66 -38.48
N GLN A 164 4.56 21.38 -38.87
CA GLN A 164 4.61 20.98 -40.29
C GLN A 164 3.33 21.39 -41.06
N SER A 165 2.15 21.16 -40.49
CA SER A 165 0.89 21.50 -41.15
C SER A 165 0.67 23.02 -41.27
N LYS A 166 1.19 23.81 -40.31
CA LYS A 166 1.15 25.28 -40.37
C LYS A 166 2.13 25.84 -41.41
N THR A 167 3.28 25.19 -41.61
CA THR A 167 4.29 25.61 -42.61
C THR A 167 3.81 25.31 -44.03
N GLU A 168 3.19 24.16 -44.28
CA GLU A 168 2.62 23.80 -45.58
C GLU A 168 1.45 24.71 -46.00
N LEU A 169 0.60 25.13 -45.05
CA LEU A 169 -0.48 26.08 -45.31
C LEU A 169 0.02 27.49 -45.67
N LEU A 170 1.12 27.95 -45.07
CA LEU A 170 1.72 29.24 -45.40
C LEU A 170 2.34 29.24 -46.81
N THR A 171 3.00 28.15 -47.20
CA THR A 171 3.58 28.04 -48.56
C THR A 171 2.55 27.97 -49.69
N LEU A 172 1.30 27.58 -49.41
CA LEU A 172 0.22 27.52 -50.40
C LEU A 172 -0.55 28.85 -50.55
N LEU A 173 -0.38 29.81 -49.64
CA LEU A 173 -1.02 31.13 -49.69
C LEU A 173 -0.14 32.20 -50.35
N ASP A 174 1.13 31.90 -50.60
CA ASP A 174 2.12 32.78 -51.24
C ASP A 174 2.34 32.46 -52.75
N LEU A 175 1.46 31.67 -53.38
CA LEU A 175 1.40 31.34 -54.82
C LEU A 175 0.07 31.80 -55.43
#